data_AF-A0AAU4TMK7-F1
#
_entry.id   AF-A0AAU4TMK7-F1
#
_cell.length_a   1.000
_cell.length_b   1.000
_cell.length_c   1.000
_cell.angle_alpha   90.00
_cell.angle_beta   90.00
_cell.angle_gamma   90.00
#
_symmetry.space_group_name_H-M   'P 1'
#
loop_
_entity.id
_entity.type
_entity.pdbx_description
1 polymer ?
#
loop_
_entity_poly.entity_id
_entity_poly.type
_entity_poly.pdbx_seq_one_letter_code
_entity_poly.pdbx_strand_id
1 'polypeptide(L)'
;MVFRPTRRDIDPVTREPTEYALWDRHEWHARGECWLWCGRDDVEVTWIGPVRSSGMHATLYACRACLYELDQRVLEINMREDAGALRVHR
;
A
#
# COMPACT_ATOMS: atom_id res chain seq x y z
N MET A 1 14.30 -3.66 1.57
CA MET A 1 13.88 -3.19 2.91
C MET A 1 12.68 -4.00 3.29
N VAL A 2 12.79 -4.90 4.28
CA VAL A 2 11.67 -5.74 4.72
C VAL A 2 10.70 -4.87 5.51
N PHE A 3 9.43 -4.80 5.09
CA PHE A 3 8.40 -4.21 5.94
C PHE A 3 8.30 -5.04 7.22
N ARG A 4 8.70 -4.43 8.34
CA ARG A 4 8.58 -5.01 9.67
C ARG A 4 7.44 -4.29 10.39
N PRO A 5 6.27 -4.94 10.56
CA PRO A 5 5.20 -4.39 11.37
C PRO A 5 5.75 -4.02 12.74
N THR A 6 5.49 -2.79 13.19
CA THR A 6 5.79 -2.39 14.56
C THR A 6 4.72 -2.94 15.49
N ARG A 7 4.96 -2.92 16.80
CA ARG A 7 3.99 -3.38 17.80
C ARG A 7 2.63 -2.67 17.71
N ARG A 8 2.57 -1.49 17.09
CA ARG A 8 1.33 -0.73 16.88
C ARG A 8 0.52 -1.23 15.69
N ASP A 9 1.16 -1.92 14.75
CA ASP A 9 0.55 -2.43 13.53
C ASP A 9 -0.04 -3.84 13.70
N ILE A 10 0.07 -4.43 14.90
CA ILE A 10 -0.37 -5.79 15.23
C ILE A 10 -1.44 -5.74 16.32
N ASP A 11 -2.58 -6.37 16.07
CA ASP A 11 -3.64 -6.53 17.06
C ASP A 11 -3.08 -7.29 18.27
N PRO A 12 -3.19 -6.78 19.50
CA PRO A 12 -2.59 -7.41 20.67
C PRO A 12 -3.28 -8.74 21.06
N VAL A 13 -4.51 -8.97 20.60
CA VAL A 13 -5.32 -10.15 20.88
C VAL A 13 -5.13 -11.21 19.80
N THR A 14 -5.27 -10.85 18.51
CA THR A 14 -5.18 -11.81 17.41
C THR A 14 -3.75 -12.02 16.91
N ARG A 15 -2.84 -11.07 17.20
CA ARG A 15 -1.48 -10.98 16.62
C ARG A 15 -1.44 -10.85 15.11
N GLU A 16 -2.57 -10.51 14.50
CA GLU A 16 -2.65 -10.21 13.08
C GLU A 16 -2.39 -8.72 12.84
N PRO A 17 -1.92 -8.34 11.64
CA PRO A 17 -1.87 -6.94 11.28
C PRO A 17 -3.25 -6.30 11.42
N THR A 18 -3.37 -5.23 12.19
CA THR A 18 -4.64 -4.49 12.24
C THR A 18 -4.83 -3.82 10.88
N GLU A 19 -5.97 -4.10 10.24
CA GLU A 19 -6.33 -3.48 8.97
C GLU A 19 -6.25 -1.95 9.04
N TYR A 20 -6.43 -1.35 10.22
CA TYR A 20 -6.44 0.11 10.42
C TYR A 20 -5.04 0.73 10.59
N ALA A 21 -4.10 0.09 11.29
CA ALA A 21 -2.84 0.73 11.69
C ALA A 21 -1.85 0.98 10.53
N LEU A 22 -2.00 0.24 9.42
CA LEU A 22 -1.17 0.44 8.24
C LEU A 22 -1.50 1.75 7.51
N TRP A 23 -2.78 2.14 7.52
CA TRP A 23 -3.27 3.24 6.70
C TRP A 23 -3.65 4.52 7.46
N ASP A 24 -3.63 4.50 8.79
CA ASP A 24 -3.88 5.70 9.61
C ASP A 24 -2.79 6.78 9.43
N ARG A 25 -1.68 6.46 8.77
CA ARG A 25 -0.63 7.41 8.39
C ARG A 25 -0.98 8.22 7.14
N HIS A 26 -2.01 7.83 6.40
CA HIS A 26 -2.45 8.51 5.20
C HIS A 26 -3.43 9.62 5.54
N GLU A 27 -3.27 10.77 4.87
CA GLU A 27 -4.27 11.83 4.88
C GLU A 27 -5.38 11.44 3.89
N TRP A 28 -6.52 11.01 4.44
CA TRP A 28 -7.68 10.58 3.66
C TRP A 28 -8.56 11.77 3.29
N HIS A 29 -8.88 11.88 2.00
CA HIS A 29 -9.89 12.76 1.46
C HIS A 29 -11.21 12.02 1.40
N ALA A 30 -12.27 12.62 1.95
CA ALA A 30 -13.59 11.99 2.06
C ALA A 30 -14.20 11.58 0.70
N ARG A 31 -13.86 12.29 -0.37
CA ARG A 31 -14.33 12.05 -1.73
C ARG A 31 -13.23 12.35 -2.74
N GLY A 32 -13.06 11.45 -3.69
CA GLY A 32 -12.18 11.61 -4.84
C GLY A 32 -12.19 10.38 -5.73
N GLU A 33 -11.36 10.46 -6.78
CA GLU A 33 -11.21 9.40 -7.77
C GLU A 33 -10.08 8.46 -7.40
N CYS A 34 -10.38 7.16 -7.39
CA CYS A 34 -9.38 6.11 -7.26
C CYS A 34 -8.79 5.80 -8.64
N TRP A 35 -7.55 6.23 -8.86
CA TRP A 35 -6.83 6.09 -10.13
C TRP A 35 -6.24 4.68 -10.36
N LEU A 36 -6.42 3.78 -9.39
CA LEU A 36 -6.12 2.35 -9.54
C LEU A 36 -7.29 1.60 -10.21
N TRP A 37 -7.25 0.27 -10.16
CA TRP A 37 -8.08 -0.62 -10.99
C TRP A 37 -9.60 -0.47 -10.81
N CYS A 38 -10.11 0.09 -9.70
CA CYS A 38 -11.55 0.22 -9.52
C CYS A 38 -12.18 1.45 -10.21
N GLY A 39 -11.40 2.49 -10.52
CA GLY A 39 -11.86 3.68 -11.25
C GLY A 39 -13.04 4.45 -10.62
N ARG A 40 -13.39 4.21 -9.35
CA ARG A 40 -14.53 4.87 -8.69
C ARG A 40 -14.19 6.34 -8.38
N ASP A 41 -15.14 7.23 -8.59
CA ASP A 41 -15.00 8.70 -8.53
C ASP A 41 -15.68 9.39 -7.32
N ASP A 42 -16.41 8.64 -6.50
CA ASP A 42 -17.02 9.12 -5.25
C ASP A 42 -16.67 8.23 -4.06
N VAL A 43 -15.36 8.03 -3.80
CA VAL A 43 -14.87 7.20 -2.70
C VAL A 43 -13.83 7.92 -1.86
N GLU A 44 -13.65 7.46 -0.62
CA GLU A 44 -12.56 7.92 0.24
C GLU A 44 -11.21 7.50 -0.39
N VAL A 45 -10.31 8.47 -0.57
CA VAL A 45 -9.01 8.26 -1.22
C VAL A 45 -7.87 8.93 -0.46
N THR A 46 -6.67 8.39 -0.57
CA THR A 46 -5.44 9.04 -0.11
C THR A 46 -4.49 9.26 -1.28
N TRP A 47 -3.66 10.29 -1.19
CA TRP A 47 -2.49 10.42 -2.04
C TRP A 47 -1.51 9.29 -1.75
N ILE A 48 -0.99 8.64 -2.80
CA ILE A 48 -0.02 7.53 -2.69
C ILE A 48 1.32 7.82 -3.38
N GLY A 49 1.46 8.96 -4.03
CA GLY A 49 2.71 9.38 -4.65
C GLY A 49 2.54 10.23 -5.92
N PRO A 50 3.63 10.76 -6.48
CA PRO A 50 3.63 11.36 -7.80
C PRO A 50 3.65 10.27 -8.88
N VAL A 51 2.96 10.52 -10.00
CA VAL A 51 3.04 9.69 -11.21
C VAL A 51 3.54 10.52 -12.37
N ARG A 52 4.32 9.88 -13.25
CA ARG A 52 4.79 10.45 -14.52
C ARG A 52 4.24 9.65 -15.68
N SER A 53 3.63 10.34 -16.64
CA SER A 53 3.16 9.73 -17.89
C SER A 53 3.37 10.71 -19.03
N SER A 54 4.02 10.26 -20.12
CA SER A 54 4.25 11.07 -21.31
C SER A 54 4.84 12.47 -21.04
N GLY A 55 5.76 12.57 -20.07
CA GLY A 55 6.40 13.84 -19.66
C GLY A 55 5.57 14.70 -18.71
N MET A 56 4.31 14.35 -18.44
CA MET A 56 3.44 15.04 -17.49
C MET A 56 3.60 14.46 -16.08
N HIS A 57 3.42 15.32 -15.07
CA HIS A 57 3.37 14.94 -13.66
C HIS A 57 1.95 15.08 -13.15
N ALA A 58 1.49 14.12 -12.35
CA ALA A 58 0.21 14.17 -11.66
C ALA A 58 0.33 13.57 -10.25
N THR A 59 -0.64 13.87 -9.39
CA THR A 59 -0.81 13.22 -8.09
C THR A 59 -1.65 11.95 -8.27
N LEU A 60 -1.18 10.83 -7.70
CA LEU A 60 -1.86 9.56 -7.77
C LEU A 60 -2.65 9.33 -6.48
N TYR A 61 -3.95 9.04 -6.61
CA TYR A 61 -4.85 8.78 -5.49
C TYR A 61 -5.41 7.36 -5.56
N ALA A 62 -5.62 6.74 -4.40
CA ALA A 62 -6.18 5.39 -4.28
C ALA A 62 -7.18 5.30 -3.14
N CYS A 63 -8.25 4.52 -3.35
CA CYS A 63 -9.15 4.11 -2.27
C CYS A 63 -8.52 3.00 -1.42
N ARG A 64 -9.03 2.82 -0.20
CA ARG A 64 -8.54 1.83 0.78
C ARG A 64 -8.43 0.42 0.22
N ALA A 65 -9.47 -0.07 -0.46
CA ALA A 65 -9.48 -1.41 -1.05
C ALA A 65 -8.39 -1.60 -2.12
N CYS A 66 -8.21 -0.64 -3.02
CA CYS A 66 -7.17 -0.76 -4.05
C CYS A 66 -5.76 -0.56 -3.49
N LEU A 67 -5.60 0.28 -2.47
CA LEU A 67 -4.32 0.47 -1.80
C LEU A 67 -3.89 -0.80 -1.06
N TYR A 68 -4.82 -1.50 -0.40
CA TYR A 68 -4.56 -2.81 0.19
C TYR A 68 -4.00 -3.82 -0.82
N GLU A 69 -4.66 -3.96 -1.98
CA GLU A 69 -4.22 -4.86 -3.05
C GLU A 69 -2.85 -4.49 -3.62
N LEU A 70 -2.54 -3.19 -3.72
CA LEU A 70 -1.22 -2.73 -4.14
C LEU A 70 -0.14 -3.15 -3.13
N ASP A 71 -0.39 -2.98 -1.84
CA ASP A 71 0.54 -3.34 -0.78
C ASP A 71 0.78 -4.85 -0.70
N GLN A 72 -0.26 -5.67 -0.90
CA GLN A 72 -0.08 -7.13 -0.96
C GLN A 72 0.85 -7.53 -2.12
N ARG A 73 0.72 -6.89 -3.29
CA ARG A 73 1.63 -7.14 -4.43
C ARG A 73 3.05 -6.70 -4.12
N VAL A 74 3.23 -5.54 -3.49
CA VAL A 74 4.56 -5.05 -3.06
C VAL A 74 5.18 -6.04 -2.09
N LEU A 75 4.43 -6.52 -1.11
CA LEU A 75 4.88 -7.52 -0.15
C LEU A 75 5.31 -8.81 -0.83
N GLU A 76 4.49 -9.34 -1.73
CA GLU A 76 4.78 -10.57 -2.47
C GLU A 76 6.08 -10.45 -3.29
N ILE A 77 6.28 -9.33 -3.99
CA ILE A 77 7.49 -9.08 -4.77
C ILE A 77 8.72 -9.06 -3.84
N ASN A 78 8.66 -8.32 -2.73
CA ASN A 78 9.78 -8.23 -1.79
C ASN A 78 10.12 -9.61 -1.18
N MET A 79 9.12 -10.40 -0.80
CA MET A 79 9.34 -11.75 -0.27
C MET A 79 10.03 -12.66 -1.29
N ARG A 80 9.67 -12.56 -2.57
CA ARG A 80 10.30 -13.34 -3.65
C ARG A 80 11.76 -12.94 -3.84
N GLU A 81 12.08 -11.64 -3.79
CA GLU A 81 13.44 -11.13 -3.89
C GLU A 81 14.31 -11.56 -2.71
N ASP A 82 13.80 -11.46 -1.48
CA ASP A 82 14.50 -11.90 -0.27
C ASP A 82 14.81 -13.41 -0.29
N ALA A 83 13.86 -14.23 -0.75
CA ALA A 83 14.07 -15.66 -0.91
C ALA A 83 15.13 -15.99 -1.97
N GLY A 84 15.25 -15.16 -3.02
CA GLY A 84 16.32 -15.25 -4.02
C GLY A 84 17.68 -14.87 -3.45
N ALA A 85 17.76 -13.77 -2.71
CA ALA A 85 18.99 -13.31 -2.06
C ALA A 85 19.54 -14.35 -1.06
N LEU A 86 18.67 -14.95 -0.24
CA LEU A 86 19.06 -16.02 0.70
C LEU A 86 19.59 -17.29 0.01
N ARG A 87 19.16 -17.56 -1.23
CA ARG A 87 19.67 -18.68 -2.03
C ARG A 87 21.02 -18.39 -2.69
N VAL A 88 21.30 -17.14 -3.04
CA VAL A 88 22.59 -16.72 -3.63
C VAL A 88 23.71 -16.68 -2.59
N HIS A 89 23.37 -16.46 -1.31
CA HIS A 89 24.34 -16.40 -0.21
C HIS A 89 24.59 -17.75 0.48
N ARG A 90 24.22 -18.89 -0.13
CA ARG A 90 24.45 -20.24 0.42
C ARG A 90 25.43 -21.04 -0.41
#